data_AF-A0A955HM96-F1
#
_entry.id   AF-A0A955HM96-F1
#
_cell.length_a   1.000
_cell.length_b   1.000
_cell.length_c   1.000
_cell.angle_alpha   90.00
_cell.angle_beta   90.00
_cell.angle_gamma   90.00
#
_symmetry.space_group_name_H-M   'P 1'
#
loop_
_entity.id
_entity.type
_entity.pdbx_description
1 polymer ?
#
loop_
_entity_poly.entity_id
_entity_poly.type
_entity_poly.pdbx_seq_one_letter_code
_entity_poly.pdbx_strand_id
1 'polypeptide(L)'
;MKTAGVYDRWLHVLGGGERHTVAIAAFLAKTGYNVEILTHRPTNLAALQKKFGFKDLPFTVRYIQEAWDYELTPYTKEYDLFVLSSFADIIPSEAKKSILSVFFPVSLKVTKKEWLTRSVVVPFVRAITTFPLYIQEDPYQITFATNKPRTKIVANIQFDQLAISTMKQLTVTAIDAKVTHTMRVHHHTNTVEVTAHAHIPVRQWQIHLPASKYSLGTVTKLKLSLWNRFTHKLINLVPGWKERFQAGPRTFTQAELDSYSQIIA
;
A
#
# COMPACT_ATOMS: atom_id res chain seq x y z
N MET A 1 -17.26 21.98 11.17
CA MET A 1 -16.99 20.71 11.89
C MET A 1 -15.48 20.46 11.81
N LYS A 2 -14.82 20.00 12.88
CA LYS A 2 -13.36 19.72 12.85
C LYS A 2 -13.09 18.44 12.07
N THR A 3 -11.95 18.35 11.39
CA THR A 3 -11.56 17.16 10.62
C THR A 3 -10.49 16.35 11.34
N ALA A 4 -10.57 15.02 11.27
CA ALA A 4 -9.51 14.14 11.76
C ALA A 4 -9.14 13.08 10.73
N GLY A 5 -7.84 12.90 10.52
CA GLY A 5 -7.29 11.84 9.69
C GLY A 5 -6.66 10.77 10.58
N VAL A 6 -6.99 9.51 10.36
CA VAL A 6 -6.33 8.37 11.02
C VAL A 6 -5.63 7.56 9.94
N TYR A 7 -4.31 7.44 10.00
CA TYR A 7 -3.56 6.70 9.00
C TYR A 7 -3.22 5.29 9.46
N ASP A 8 -3.53 4.31 8.60
CA ASP A 8 -3.18 2.91 8.78
C ASP A 8 -2.91 2.25 7.41
N ARG A 9 -1.63 1.97 7.11
CA ARG A 9 -1.19 1.30 5.88
C ARG A 9 -1.78 -0.11 5.75
N TRP A 10 -2.04 -0.76 6.88
CA TRP A 10 -2.33 -2.18 6.99
C TRP A 10 -3.80 -2.48 7.28
N LEU A 11 -4.70 -1.48 7.18
CA LEU A 11 -6.14 -1.61 7.45
C LEU A 11 -6.80 -2.88 6.87
N HIS A 12 -6.42 -3.28 5.65
CA HIS A 12 -6.90 -4.49 4.97
C HIS A 12 -6.58 -5.82 5.69
N VAL A 13 -5.58 -5.86 6.58
CA VAL A 13 -5.21 -7.04 7.38
C VAL A 13 -6.27 -7.34 8.44
N LEU A 14 -6.95 -6.28 8.93
CA LEU A 14 -8.00 -6.36 9.95
C LEU A 14 -7.54 -7.06 11.24
N GLY A 15 -6.27 -6.92 11.64
CA GLY A 15 -5.69 -7.52 12.84
C GLY A 15 -5.98 -6.73 14.13
N GLY A 16 -5.11 -6.92 15.12
CA GLY A 16 -5.23 -6.28 16.44
C GLY A 16 -4.92 -4.78 16.40
N GLY A 17 -3.92 -4.35 15.60
CA GLY A 17 -3.59 -2.94 15.40
C GLY A 17 -4.72 -2.20 14.69
N GLU A 18 -5.28 -2.82 13.64
CA GLU A 18 -6.39 -2.25 12.88
C GLU A 18 -7.65 -2.10 13.75
N ARG A 19 -7.87 -2.99 14.72
CA ARG A 19 -8.94 -2.82 15.73
C ARG A 19 -8.76 -1.53 16.53
N HIS A 20 -7.53 -1.19 16.90
CA HIS A 20 -7.23 0.05 17.62
C HIS A 20 -7.41 1.28 16.72
N THR A 21 -6.89 1.23 15.48
CA THR A 21 -7.12 2.27 14.47
C THR A 21 -8.61 2.60 14.31
N VAL A 22 -9.44 1.56 14.15
CA VAL A 22 -10.89 1.71 13.98
C VAL A 22 -11.56 2.23 15.26
N ALA A 23 -11.12 1.80 16.44
CA ALA A 23 -11.62 2.31 17.71
C ALA A 23 -11.31 3.80 17.92
N ILE A 24 -10.09 4.23 17.57
CA ILE A 24 -9.68 5.64 17.58
C ILE A 24 -10.58 6.45 16.64
N ALA A 25 -10.76 5.99 15.40
CA ALA A 25 -11.60 6.67 14.42
C ALA A 25 -13.06 6.81 14.90
N ALA A 26 -13.64 5.73 15.45
CA ALA A 26 -14.99 5.73 15.99
C ALA A 26 -15.14 6.65 17.21
N PHE A 27 -14.15 6.67 18.10
CA PHE A 27 -14.13 7.57 19.25
C PHE A 27 -14.09 9.04 18.80
N LEU A 28 -13.19 9.39 17.87
CA LEU A 28 -13.08 10.75 17.35
C LEU A 28 -14.39 11.20 16.69
N ALA A 29 -15.04 10.33 15.91
CA ALA A 29 -16.33 10.61 15.31
C ALA A 29 -17.40 10.90 16.37
N LYS A 30 -17.47 10.08 17.43
CA LYS A 30 -18.38 10.28 18.56
C LYS A 30 -18.13 11.61 19.30
N THR A 31 -16.89 12.10 19.31
CA THR A 31 -16.53 13.40 19.89
C THR A 31 -16.79 14.59 18.96
N GLY A 32 -17.37 14.38 17.77
CA GLY A 32 -17.80 15.43 16.85
C GLY A 32 -16.82 15.78 15.73
N TYR A 33 -15.79 14.96 15.50
CA TYR A 33 -14.92 15.09 14.34
C TYR A 33 -15.54 14.47 13.08
N ASN A 34 -15.29 15.07 11.92
CA ASN A 34 -15.46 14.40 10.64
C ASN A 34 -14.21 13.56 10.38
N VAL A 35 -14.35 12.23 10.40
CA VAL A 35 -13.21 11.31 10.45
C VAL A 35 -13.04 10.56 9.14
N GLU A 36 -11.81 10.54 8.66
CA GLU A 36 -11.39 9.74 7.51
C GLU A 36 -10.21 8.85 7.90
N ILE A 37 -10.28 7.56 7.57
CA ILE A 37 -9.14 6.65 7.66
C ILE A 37 -8.41 6.64 6.32
N LEU A 38 -7.13 6.98 6.32
CA LEU A 38 -6.27 6.92 5.15
C LEU A 38 -5.58 5.56 5.10
N THR A 39 -5.65 4.91 3.95
CA THR A 39 -4.93 3.66 3.70
C THR A 39 -4.52 3.55 2.23
N HIS A 40 -3.60 2.64 1.93
CA HIS A 40 -3.09 2.42 0.58
C HIS A 40 -3.82 1.31 -0.17
N ARG A 41 -4.42 0.38 0.58
CA ARG A 41 -4.98 -0.85 0.03
C ARG A 41 -6.50 -0.86 0.14
N PRO A 42 -7.21 -1.27 -0.93
CA PRO A 42 -8.64 -1.53 -0.87
C PRO A 42 -8.97 -2.39 0.35
N THR A 43 -9.90 -1.93 1.17
CA THR A 43 -10.35 -2.62 2.38
C THR A 43 -11.82 -2.97 2.21
N ASN A 44 -12.16 -4.24 2.45
CA ASN A 44 -13.56 -4.66 2.45
C ASN A 44 -14.27 -4.08 3.69
N LEU A 45 -14.99 -2.97 3.50
CA LEU A 45 -15.68 -2.27 4.58
C LEU A 45 -16.75 -3.13 5.26
N ALA A 46 -17.43 -4.01 4.52
CA ALA A 46 -18.40 -4.93 5.11
C ALA A 46 -17.70 -5.98 6.00
N ALA A 47 -16.53 -6.47 5.59
CA ALA A 47 -15.73 -7.35 6.43
C ALA A 47 -15.21 -6.62 7.68
N LEU A 48 -14.81 -5.35 7.56
CA LEU A 48 -14.39 -4.50 8.68
C LEU A 48 -15.55 -4.29 9.66
N GLN A 49 -16.74 -3.90 9.17
CA GLN A 49 -17.96 -3.75 9.98
C GLN A 49 -18.29 -5.02 10.74
N LYS A 50 -18.34 -6.16 10.03
CA LYS A 50 -18.64 -7.46 10.62
C LYS A 50 -17.62 -7.86 11.68
N LYS A 51 -16.32 -7.71 11.39
CA LYS A 51 -15.24 -8.16 12.28
C LYS A 51 -15.20 -7.37 13.58
N PHE A 52 -15.44 -6.06 13.52
CA PHE A 52 -15.35 -5.19 14.68
C PHE A 52 -16.71 -4.81 15.28
N GLY A 53 -17.81 -5.39 14.79
CA GLY A 53 -19.15 -5.28 15.38
C GLY A 53 -19.83 -3.92 15.16
N PHE A 54 -19.50 -3.22 14.07
CA PHE A 54 -20.16 -1.96 13.73
C PHE A 54 -21.42 -2.21 12.90
N LYS A 55 -22.53 -1.60 13.30
CA LYS A 55 -23.75 -1.53 12.48
C LYS A 55 -23.52 -0.64 11.25
N ASP A 56 -22.96 0.54 11.50
CA ASP A 56 -22.57 1.53 10.50
C ASP A 56 -21.16 2.04 10.84
N LEU A 57 -20.37 2.39 9.83
CA LEU A 57 -19.05 3.00 10.06
C LEU A 57 -19.23 4.50 10.30
N PRO A 58 -18.82 5.05 11.46
CA PRO A 58 -18.97 6.47 11.76
C PRO A 58 -17.88 7.34 11.10
N PHE A 59 -17.16 6.79 10.11
CA PHE A 59 -16.03 7.41 9.42
C PHE A 59 -16.00 6.96 7.96
N THR A 60 -15.29 7.70 7.12
CA THR A 60 -14.99 7.31 5.74
C THR A 60 -13.62 6.65 5.64
N VAL A 61 -13.38 5.92 4.55
CA VAL A 61 -12.05 5.38 4.21
C VAL A 61 -11.62 5.98 2.88
N ARG A 62 -10.47 6.64 2.85
CA ARG A 62 -9.86 7.17 1.63
C ARG A 62 -8.66 6.33 1.25
N TYR A 63 -8.67 5.89 0.00
CA TYR A 63 -7.55 5.20 -0.62
C TYR A 63 -6.60 6.20 -1.25
N ILE A 64 -5.37 6.26 -0.75
CA ILE A 64 -4.30 7.11 -1.29
C ILE A 64 -3.25 6.25 -1.99
N GLN A 65 -2.52 6.83 -2.95
CA GLN A 65 -1.50 6.10 -3.68
C GLN A 65 -0.42 5.57 -2.74
N GLU A 66 0.04 4.33 -2.96
CA GLU A 66 1.24 3.81 -2.28
C GLU A 66 2.40 4.79 -2.45
N ALA A 67 2.93 5.28 -1.34
CA ALA A 67 4.05 6.20 -1.31
C ALA A 67 4.96 5.92 -0.11
N TRP A 68 6.15 6.47 -0.16
CA TRP A 68 7.09 6.45 0.96
C TRP A 68 6.61 7.40 2.06
N ASP A 69 6.97 7.12 3.32
CA ASP A 69 6.49 7.89 4.47
C ASP A 69 6.68 9.40 4.33
N TYR A 70 7.82 9.86 3.79
CA TYR A 70 8.12 11.28 3.59
C TYR A 70 7.26 11.94 2.49
N GLU A 71 6.71 11.15 1.58
CA GLU A 71 5.78 11.61 0.53
C GLU A 71 4.33 11.67 1.06
N LEU A 72 4.08 11.11 2.25
CA LEU A 72 2.78 11.11 2.89
C LEU A 72 2.54 12.34 3.76
N THR A 73 3.61 13.05 4.14
CA THR A 73 3.55 14.29 4.93
C THR A 73 2.50 15.30 4.44
N PRO A 74 2.37 15.61 3.13
CA PRO A 74 1.40 16.59 2.66
C PRO A 74 -0.07 16.21 2.94
N TYR A 75 -0.41 14.91 3.00
CA TYR A 75 -1.78 14.48 3.33
C TYR A 75 -2.17 14.83 4.76
N THR A 76 -1.19 14.90 5.68
CA THR A 76 -1.47 15.19 7.09
C THR A 76 -1.99 16.63 7.29
N LYS A 77 -1.59 17.56 6.41
CA LYS A 77 -1.99 18.97 6.44
C LYS A 77 -3.49 19.20 6.21
N GLU A 78 -4.19 18.24 5.61
CA GLU A 78 -5.62 18.33 5.33
C GLU A 78 -6.50 18.26 6.60
N TYR A 79 -5.93 17.86 7.75
CA TYR A 79 -6.68 17.58 8.96
C TYR A 79 -6.36 18.52 10.13
N ASP A 80 -7.37 18.84 10.94
CA ASP A 80 -7.15 19.55 12.22
C ASP A 80 -6.45 18.67 13.25
N LEU A 81 -6.69 17.35 13.20
CA LEU A 81 -6.02 16.33 14.00
C LEU A 81 -5.59 15.16 13.09
N PHE A 82 -4.32 14.79 13.15
CA PHE A 82 -3.82 13.59 12.46
C PHE A 82 -3.34 12.54 13.45
N VAL A 83 -3.79 11.30 13.32
CA VAL A 83 -3.33 10.18 14.13
C VAL A 83 -2.59 9.19 13.25
N LEU A 84 -1.29 9.01 13.50
CA LEU A 84 -0.52 7.94 12.89
C LEU A 84 -0.71 6.66 13.72
N SER A 85 -1.41 5.69 13.14
CA SER A 85 -1.81 4.42 13.77
C SER A 85 -1.39 3.22 12.90
N SER A 86 -0.21 3.31 12.28
CA SER A 86 0.32 2.27 11.39
C SER A 86 1.58 1.66 11.99
N PHE A 87 1.72 0.34 11.90
CA PHE A 87 2.90 -0.34 12.43
C PHE A 87 4.16 -0.01 11.63
N ALA A 88 5.20 0.41 12.35
CA ALA A 88 6.55 0.69 11.84
C ALA A 88 6.68 1.80 10.78
N ASP A 89 5.61 2.58 10.55
CA ASP A 89 5.66 3.82 9.78
C ASP A 89 5.94 5.00 10.71
N ILE A 90 6.74 5.97 10.26
CA ILE A 90 6.82 7.31 10.87
C ILE A 90 6.73 8.33 9.75
N ILE A 91 5.61 9.04 9.71
CA ILE A 91 5.30 10.08 8.73
C ILE A 91 5.44 11.41 9.46
N PRO A 92 6.30 12.34 9.03
CA PRO A 92 6.32 13.68 9.60
C PRO A 92 4.94 14.33 9.44
N SER A 93 4.43 14.97 10.49
CA SER A 93 3.09 15.56 10.46
C SER A 93 3.14 17.08 10.28
N GLU A 94 2.32 17.57 9.36
CA GLU A 94 2.02 19.00 9.13
C GLU A 94 0.60 19.39 9.60
N ALA A 95 -0.14 18.45 10.22
CA ALA A 95 -1.43 18.73 10.85
C ALA A 95 -1.29 19.72 12.02
N LYS A 96 -2.36 20.45 12.34
CA LYS A 96 -2.38 21.40 13.48
C LYS A 96 -2.13 20.71 14.82
N LYS A 97 -2.66 19.48 14.96
CA LYS A 97 -2.39 18.57 16.07
C LYS A 97 -2.13 17.18 15.52
N SER A 98 -1.22 16.46 16.15
CA SER A 98 -0.78 15.15 15.68
C SER A 98 -0.52 14.20 16.83
N ILE A 99 -0.91 12.94 16.66
CA ILE A 99 -0.71 11.86 17.62
C ILE A 99 0.00 10.70 16.93
N LEU A 100 1.10 10.23 17.50
CA LEU A 100 1.75 8.99 17.11
C LEU A 100 1.31 7.88 18.06
N SER A 101 0.61 6.87 17.54
CA SER A 101 0.22 5.68 18.29
C SER A 101 1.23 4.55 18.07
N VAL A 102 1.84 4.09 19.17
CA VAL A 102 2.90 3.09 19.16
C VAL A 102 2.39 1.77 19.72
N PHE A 103 2.01 0.84 18.84
CA PHE A 103 1.51 -0.48 19.26
C PHE A 103 2.58 -1.40 19.84
N PHE A 104 3.80 -1.30 19.31
CA PHE A 104 4.93 -2.10 19.73
C PHE A 104 6.15 -1.20 19.85
N PRO A 105 6.98 -1.39 20.88
CA PRO A 105 8.21 -0.63 21.02
C PRO A 105 9.12 -0.90 19.82
N VAL A 106 9.51 0.16 19.11
CA VAL A 106 10.48 0.10 18.02
C VAL A 106 11.76 0.79 18.48
N SER A 107 12.90 0.09 18.42
CA SER A 107 14.18 0.73 18.74
C SER A 107 14.58 1.70 17.64
N LEU A 108 14.69 2.98 18.01
CA LEU A 108 15.23 4.03 17.14
C LEU A 108 16.77 4.03 17.11
N LYS A 109 17.41 3.38 18.10
CA LYS A 109 18.86 3.27 18.18
C LYS A 109 19.33 2.23 17.16
N VAL A 110 19.90 2.71 16.07
CA VAL A 110 20.53 1.88 15.04
C VAL A 110 22.05 1.88 15.20
N THR A 111 22.69 0.76 14.88
CA THR A 111 24.16 0.69 14.80
C THR A 111 24.68 1.52 13.62
N LYS A 112 25.96 1.92 13.59
CA LYS A 112 26.55 2.65 12.44
C LYS A 112 26.38 1.89 11.11
N LYS A 113 26.55 0.56 11.14
CA LYS A 113 26.34 -0.32 9.98
C LYS A 113 24.89 -0.26 9.50
N GLU A 114 23.95 -0.34 10.43
CA GLU A 114 22.52 -0.30 10.10
C GLU A 114 22.08 1.08 9.63
N TRP A 115 22.60 2.14 10.22
CA TRP A 115 22.42 3.50 9.74
C TRP A 115 22.93 3.65 8.31
N LEU A 116 24.16 3.23 8.00
CA LEU A 116 24.71 3.30 6.64
C LEU A 116 23.84 2.49 5.65
N THR A 117 23.40 1.31 6.07
CA THR A 117 22.54 0.45 5.25
C THR A 117 21.21 1.14 4.94
N ARG A 118 20.53 1.67 5.96
CA ARG A 118 19.18 2.28 5.83
C ARG A 118 19.21 3.67 5.19
N SER A 119 20.26 4.46 5.43
CA SER A 119 20.39 5.83 4.94
C SER A 119 21.01 5.92 3.54
N VAL A 120 21.85 4.97 3.15
CA VAL A 120 22.62 5.05 1.88
C VAL A 120 22.33 3.87 0.97
N VAL A 121 22.60 2.64 1.43
CA VAL A 121 22.51 1.44 0.57
C VAL A 121 21.07 1.20 0.11
N VAL A 122 20.11 1.25 1.04
CA VAL A 122 18.70 1.01 0.73
C VAL A 122 18.13 2.05 -0.25
N PRO A 123 18.28 3.36 -0.01
CA PRO A 123 17.87 4.38 -0.96
C PRO A 123 18.57 4.26 -2.32
N PHE A 124 19.86 3.96 -2.36
CA PHE A 124 20.60 3.80 -3.62
C PHE A 124 20.06 2.64 -4.47
N VAL A 125 19.90 1.45 -3.88
CA VAL A 125 19.33 0.30 -4.59
C VAL A 125 17.89 0.59 -5.00
N ARG A 126 17.10 1.23 -4.13
CA ARG A 126 15.74 1.71 -4.47
C ARG A 126 15.76 2.67 -5.66
N ALA A 127 16.78 3.52 -5.78
CA ALA A 127 16.93 4.52 -6.85
C ALA A 127 17.37 3.91 -8.20
N ILE A 128 18.04 2.75 -8.22
CA ILE A 128 18.46 2.09 -9.48
C ILE A 128 17.63 0.85 -9.87
N THR A 129 16.86 0.29 -8.94
CA THR A 129 16.07 -0.94 -9.17
C THR A 129 14.57 -0.68 -9.03
N THR A 130 13.76 -1.42 -9.80
CA THR A 130 12.32 -1.51 -9.56
C THR A 130 11.91 -2.88 -9.08
N PHE A 131 11.07 -2.89 -8.06
CA PHE A 131 10.53 -4.09 -7.45
C PHE A 131 9.06 -3.90 -7.08
N PRO A 132 8.27 -4.99 -7.11
CA PRO A 132 6.95 -4.98 -6.52
C PRO A 132 7.05 -4.77 -5.01
N LEU A 133 6.29 -3.82 -4.48
CA LEU A 133 6.10 -3.63 -3.04
C LEU A 133 5.15 -4.71 -2.51
N TYR A 134 4.03 -4.89 -3.19
CA TYR A 134 3.08 -5.96 -2.91
C TYR A 134 2.29 -6.32 -4.16
N ILE A 135 1.71 -7.52 -4.13
CA ILE A 135 0.65 -7.97 -5.03
C ILE A 135 -0.44 -8.48 -4.10
N GLN A 136 -1.60 -7.84 -4.13
CA GLN A 136 -2.80 -8.25 -3.42
C GLN A 136 -3.75 -8.85 -4.43
N GLU A 137 -4.08 -10.12 -4.23
CA GLU A 137 -5.00 -10.88 -5.08
C GLU A 137 -6.31 -11.05 -4.31
N ASP A 138 -7.25 -10.16 -4.59
CA ASP A 138 -8.65 -10.32 -4.18
C ASP A 138 -9.38 -11.09 -5.30
N PRO A 139 -10.50 -11.79 -4.99
CA PRO A 139 -11.17 -12.67 -5.96
C PRO A 139 -11.50 -12.04 -7.32
N TYR A 140 -11.71 -10.72 -7.35
CA TYR A 140 -12.09 -9.97 -8.55
C TYR A 140 -11.22 -8.74 -8.79
N GLN A 141 -10.14 -8.57 -8.02
CA GLN A 141 -9.27 -7.42 -8.15
C GLN A 141 -7.84 -7.80 -7.78
N ILE A 142 -6.92 -7.52 -8.70
CA ILE A 142 -5.49 -7.71 -8.48
C ILE A 142 -4.87 -6.34 -8.37
N THR A 143 -4.42 -5.97 -7.17
CA THR A 143 -3.72 -4.71 -6.93
C THR A 143 -2.24 -4.97 -6.77
N PHE A 144 -1.41 -4.21 -7.47
CA PHE A 144 0.02 -4.25 -7.22
C PHE A 144 0.63 -2.87 -7.25
N ALA A 145 1.64 -2.69 -6.41
CA ALA A 145 2.39 -1.45 -6.32
C ALA A 145 3.87 -1.70 -6.61
N THR A 146 4.51 -0.72 -7.24
CA THR A 146 5.95 -0.69 -7.45
C THR A 146 6.60 0.43 -6.67
N ASN A 147 7.82 0.19 -6.20
CA ASN A 147 8.61 1.16 -5.42
C ASN A 147 8.88 2.49 -6.16
N LYS A 148 8.82 2.46 -7.49
CA LYS A 148 8.93 3.63 -8.36
C LYS A 148 7.69 3.76 -9.23
N PRO A 149 7.23 4.98 -9.51
CA PRO A 149 6.16 5.19 -10.47
C PRO A 149 6.62 4.78 -11.87
N ARG A 150 5.71 4.22 -12.66
CA ARG A 150 5.95 3.72 -14.02
C ARG A 150 4.81 4.16 -14.92
N THR A 151 5.09 4.41 -16.19
CA THR A 151 4.06 4.64 -17.22
C THR A 151 3.61 3.34 -17.88
N LYS A 152 4.35 2.25 -17.70
CA LYS A 152 4.08 0.96 -18.33
C LYS A 152 4.33 -0.20 -17.36
N ILE A 153 3.43 -1.16 -17.40
CA ILE A 153 3.53 -2.44 -16.70
C ILE A 153 3.14 -3.59 -17.63
N VAL A 154 3.69 -4.76 -17.37
CA VAL A 154 3.31 -5.99 -18.05
C VAL A 154 3.12 -7.06 -16.99
N ALA A 155 1.94 -7.65 -16.94
CA ALA A 155 1.56 -8.66 -15.96
C ALA A 155 1.07 -9.91 -16.69
N ASN A 156 1.51 -11.09 -16.24
CA ASN A 156 1.00 -12.37 -16.69
C ASN A 156 0.01 -12.87 -15.64
N ILE A 157 -1.25 -13.04 -16.04
CA ILE A 157 -2.31 -13.57 -15.19
C ILE A 157 -2.60 -14.99 -15.66
N GLN A 158 -2.38 -15.96 -14.80
CA GLN A 158 -2.69 -17.36 -15.06
C GLN A 158 -4.08 -17.67 -14.51
N PHE A 159 -4.94 -18.26 -15.33
CA PHE A 159 -6.29 -18.68 -14.95
C PHE A 159 -6.35 -20.21 -14.85
N ASP A 160 -7.07 -20.72 -13.85
CA ASP A 160 -7.34 -22.17 -13.77
C ASP A 160 -8.21 -22.63 -14.94
N GLN A 161 -9.23 -21.84 -15.25
CA GLN A 161 -10.13 -22.04 -16.39
C GLN A 161 -10.30 -20.73 -17.16
N LEU A 162 -9.75 -20.68 -18.36
CA LEU A 162 -9.78 -19.48 -19.19
C LEU A 162 -11.08 -19.41 -20.01
N ALA A 163 -11.89 -18.38 -19.76
CA ALA A 163 -13.05 -18.05 -20.58
C ALA A 163 -12.81 -16.76 -21.38
N ILE A 164 -13.11 -16.77 -22.68
CA ILE A 164 -12.93 -15.60 -23.57
C ILE A 164 -13.80 -14.41 -23.10
N SER A 165 -15.00 -14.68 -22.56
CA SER A 165 -15.88 -13.65 -22.01
C SER A 165 -15.24 -12.91 -20.84
N THR A 166 -14.50 -13.62 -19.98
CA THR A 166 -13.75 -13.03 -18.86
C THR A 166 -12.73 -12.03 -19.39
N MET A 167 -12.06 -12.35 -20.49
CA MET A 167 -11.00 -11.51 -21.07
C MET A 167 -11.55 -10.20 -21.61
N LYS A 168 -12.70 -10.23 -22.26
CA LYS A 168 -13.32 -9.01 -22.82
C LYS A 168 -13.74 -8.00 -21.76
N GLN A 169 -13.91 -8.44 -20.52
CA GLN A 169 -14.37 -7.61 -19.39
C GLN A 169 -13.23 -7.22 -18.45
N LEU A 170 -12.02 -7.73 -18.66
CA LEU A 170 -10.87 -7.33 -17.88
C LEU A 170 -10.59 -5.85 -18.13
N THR A 171 -10.38 -5.11 -17.05
CA THR A 171 -10.00 -3.70 -17.14
C THR A 171 -8.81 -3.41 -16.24
N VAL A 172 -8.05 -2.38 -16.58
CA VAL A 172 -6.92 -1.92 -15.78
C VAL A 172 -7.13 -0.46 -15.44
N THR A 173 -7.00 -0.13 -14.16
CA THR A 173 -7.08 1.23 -13.64
C THR A 173 -5.83 1.56 -12.83
N ALA A 174 -5.59 2.85 -12.64
CA ALA A 174 -4.62 3.37 -11.70
C ALA A 174 -5.22 4.61 -11.03
N ILE A 175 -4.85 4.84 -9.78
CA ILE A 175 -5.30 6.02 -9.04
C ILE A 175 -4.76 7.27 -9.76
N ASP A 176 -5.63 8.24 -10.01
CA ASP A 176 -5.36 9.52 -10.67
C ASP A 176 -4.78 9.46 -12.10
N ALA A 177 -4.82 8.29 -12.75
CA ALA A 177 -4.33 8.17 -14.12
C ALA A 177 -5.31 7.47 -15.06
N LYS A 178 -5.53 8.08 -16.23
CA LYS A 178 -6.10 7.38 -17.38
C LYS A 178 -5.12 6.30 -17.84
N VAL A 179 -5.65 5.09 -17.96
CA VAL A 179 -4.91 3.88 -18.35
C VAL A 179 -5.53 3.30 -19.62
N THR A 180 -4.67 2.94 -20.57
CA THR A 180 -5.02 2.06 -21.69
C THR A 180 -4.33 0.72 -21.50
N HIS A 181 -4.91 -0.36 -22.01
CA HIS A 181 -4.28 -1.67 -21.89
C HIS A 181 -4.55 -2.53 -23.13
N THR A 182 -3.63 -3.45 -23.37
CA THR A 182 -3.74 -4.49 -24.39
C THR A 182 -3.52 -5.85 -23.75
N MET A 183 -4.06 -6.88 -24.37
CA MET A 183 -3.98 -8.25 -23.86
C MET A 183 -3.50 -9.20 -24.93
N ARG A 184 -2.66 -10.16 -24.54
CA ARG A 184 -2.27 -11.30 -25.36
C ARG A 184 -2.61 -12.58 -24.64
N VAL A 185 -3.36 -13.45 -25.30
CA VAL A 185 -3.83 -14.71 -24.72
C VAL A 185 -2.94 -15.87 -25.15
N HIS A 186 -2.48 -16.65 -24.17
CA HIS A 186 -1.70 -17.86 -24.34
C HIS A 186 -2.57 -19.06 -23.93
N HIS A 187 -3.32 -19.60 -24.90
CA HIS A 187 -4.31 -20.66 -24.67
C HIS A 187 -3.72 -21.97 -24.11
N HIS A 188 -2.47 -22.29 -24.44
CA HIS A 188 -1.81 -23.52 -24.00
C HIS A 188 -1.44 -23.51 -22.51
N THR A 189 -1.26 -22.32 -21.91
CA THR A 189 -0.96 -22.17 -20.47
C THR A 189 -2.07 -21.47 -19.70
N ASN A 190 -3.24 -21.25 -20.32
CA ASN A 190 -4.32 -20.43 -19.77
C ASN A 190 -3.82 -19.09 -19.19
N THR A 191 -2.81 -18.48 -19.84
CA THR A 191 -2.15 -17.27 -19.35
C THR A 191 -2.50 -16.08 -20.22
N VAL A 192 -2.68 -14.92 -19.60
CA VAL A 192 -3.03 -13.68 -20.27
C VAL A 192 -1.96 -12.66 -19.91
N GLU A 193 -1.20 -12.20 -20.91
CA GLU A 193 -0.26 -11.11 -20.77
C GLU A 193 -1.02 -9.80 -20.94
N VAL A 194 -1.19 -9.06 -19.85
CA VAL A 194 -1.81 -7.73 -19.81
C VAL A 194 -0.69 -6.69 -19.84
N THR A 195 -0.68 -5.85 -20.88
CA THR A 195 0.22 -4.70 -20.96
C THR A 195 -0.59 -3.43 -20.76
N ALA A 196 -0.32 -2.68 -19.68
CA ALA A 196 -1.02 -1.44 -19.39
C ALA A 196 -0.09 -0.23 -19.49
N HIS A 197 -0.65 0.87 -19.96
CA HIS A 197 0.01 2.14 -20.20
C HIS A 197 -0.79 3.26 -19.52
N ALA A 198 -0.12 4.03 -18.66
CA ALA A 198 -0.66 5.22 -18.04
C ALA A 198 -0.04 6.46 -18.69
N HIS A 199 -0.85 7.51 -18.84
CA HIS A 199 -0.40 8.78 -19.41
C HIS A 199 0.57 9.56 -18.48
N ILE A 200 0.53 9.28 -17.18
CA ILE A 200 1.49 9.75 -16.18
C ILE A 200 2.11 8.57 -15.44
N PRO A 201 3.30 8.74 -14.83
CA PRO A 201 3.91 7.71 -14.00
C PRO A 201 3.04 7.39 -12.76
N VAL A 202 2.68 6.13 -12.57
CA VAL A 202 1.89 5.65 -11.41
C VAL A 202 2.59 4.51 -10.68
N ARG A 203 2.44 4.47 -9.36
CA ARG A 203 3.02 3.41 -8.52
C ARG A 203 2.11 2.20 -8.39
N GLN A 204 0.80 2.44 -8.32
CA GLN A 204 -0.19 1.44 -8.00
C GLN A 204 -1.12 1.21 -9.18
N TRP A 205 -1.32 -0.06 -9.51
CA TRP A 205 -2.13 -0.52 -10.62
C TRP A 205 -3.14 -1.53 -10.11
N GLN A 206 -4.34 -1.50 -10.69
CA GLN A 206 -5.43 -2.39 -10.34
C GLN A 206 -5.93 -3.05 -11.61
N ILE A 207 -5.98 -4.38 -11.60
CA ILE A 207 -6.60 -5.17 -12.65
C ILE A 207 -7.91 -5.69 -12.10
N HIS A 208 -9.02 -5.28 -12.72
CA HIS A 208 -10.36 -5.72 -12.34
C HIS A 208 -10.74 -6.92 -13.19
N LEU A 209 -11.13 -7.99 -12.50
CA LEU A 209 -11.66 -9.20 -13.11
C LEU A 209 -13.19 -9.19 -12.96
N PRO A 210 -13.94 -9.73 -13.93
CA PRO A 210 -15.38 -9.83 -13.78
C PRO A 210 -15.73 -10.85 -12.69
N ALA A 211 -16.85 -10.61 -12.00
CA ALA A 211 -17.37 -11.51 -10.97
C ALA A 211 -17.86 -12.82 -11.60
N SER A 212 -16.97 -13.82 -11.68
CA SER A 212 -17.23 -15.10 -12.33
C SER A 212 -16.38 -16.21 -11.73
N LYS A 213 -16.88 -17.45 -11.77
CA LYS A 213 -16.12 -18.65 -11.38
C LYS A 213 -14.83 -18.84 -12.19
N TYR A 214 -14.80 -18.32 -13.42
CA TYR A 214 -13.63 -18.38 -14.31
C TYR A 214 -12.56 -17.33 -13.97
N SER A 215 -12.84 -16.43 -13.04
CA SER A 215 -11.88 -15.41 -12.55
C SER A 215 -11.23 -15.84 -11.22
N LEU A 216 -11.70 -16.92 -10.59
CA LEU A 216 -11.17 -17.39 -9.32
C LEU A 216 -9.85 -18.15 -9.52
N GLY A 217 -8.96 -18.08 -8.53
CA GLY A 217 -7.69 -18.82 -8.55
C GLY A 217 -6.59 -18.18 -9.41
N THR A 218 -6.74 -16.92 -9.81
CA THR A 218 -5.78 -16.28 -10.70
C THR A 218 -4.48 -15.92 -10.00
N VAL A 219 -3.34 -16.32 -10.59
CA VAL A 219 -2.01 -15.94 -10.10
C VAL A 219 -1.38 -14.90 -11.01
N THR A 220 -0.86 -13.82 -10.43
CA THR A 220 -0.22 -12.74 -11.19
C THR A 220 1.29 -12.72 -11.05
N LYS A 221 1.98 -12.65 -12.19
CA LYS A 221 3.43 -12.46 -12.27
C LYS A 221 3.75 -11.19 -13.04
N LEU A 222 4.45 -10.25 -12.38
CA LEU A 222 4.93 -9.04 -13.04
C LEU A 222 6.19 -9.32 -13.87
N LYS A 223 6.17 -8.87 -15.13
CA LYS A 223 7.31 -8.98 -16.02
C LYS A 223 8.33 -7.91 -15.67
N LEU A 224 9.40 -8.32 -15.01
CA LEU A 224 10.51 -7.44 -14.64
C LEU A 224 11.57 -7.39 -15.75
N SER A 225 12.24 -6.25 -15.88
CA SER A 225 13.42 -6.12 -16.75
C SER A 225 14.52 -7.09 -16.34
N LEU A 226 15.46 -7.37 -17.24
CA LEU A 226 16.58 -8.28 -16.96
C LEU A 226 17.44 -7.77 -15.79
N TRP A 227 17.69 -6.45 -15.74
CA TRP A 227 18.34 -5.77 -14.61
C TRP A 227 17.60 -5.96 -13.28
N ASN A 228 16.28 -5.77 -13.26
CA ASN A 228 15.47 -5.96 -12.06
C ASN A 228 15.48 -7.43 -11.62
N ARG A 229 15.40 -8.39 -12.55
CA ARG A 229 15.49 -9.82 -12.21
C ARG A 229 16.84 -10.18 -11.59
N PHE A 230 17.93 -9.65 -12.14
CA PHE A 230 19.28 -9.86 -11.61
C PHE A 230 19.43 -9.28 -10.19
N THR A 231 19.04 -8.02 -10.00
CA THR A 231 19.11 -7.36 -8.69
C THR A 231 18.21 -8.03 -7.65
N HIS A 232 17.01 -8.48 -8.02
CA HIS A 232 16.16 -9.30 -7.14
C HIS A 232 16.83 -10.59 -6.69
N LYS A 233 17.51 -11.30 -7.61
CA LYS A 233 18.26 -12.50 -7.25
C LYS A 233 19.36 -12.19 -6.24
N LEU A 234 20.11 -11.10 -6.44
CA LEU A 234 21.15 -10.67 -5.50
C LEU A 234 20.58 -10.32 -4.12
N ILE A 235 19.46 -9.58 -4.08
CA ILE A 235 18.79 -9.22 -2.83
C ILE A 235 18.35 -10.48 -2.06
N ASN A 236 17.87 -11.51 -2.75
CA ASN A 236 17.43 -12.76 -2.13
C ASN A 236 18.60 -13.63 -1.60
N LEU A 237 19.85 -13.34 -1.95
CA LEU A 237 21.01 -14.06 -1.38
C LEU A 237 21.25 -13.68 0.08
N VAL A 238 20.76 -12.52 0.53
CA VAL A 238 20.96 -12.05 1.89
C VAL A 238 19.64 -12.08 2.65
N PRO A 239 19.50 -12.92 3.68
CA PRO A 239 18.27 -12.97 4.47
C PRO A 239 17.87 -11.60 5.04
N GLY A 240 16.58 -11.28 4.99
CA GLY A 240 16.05 -10.02 5.52
C GLY A 240 16.22 -8.81 4.59
N TRP A 241 16.96 -8.91 3.48
CA TRP A 241 17.16 -7.77 2.58
C TRP A 241 15.92 -7.46 1.76
N LYS A 242 15.19 -8.47 1.31
CA LYS A 242 13.93 -8.29 0.57
C LYS A 242 12.94 -7.44 1.36
N GLU A 243 12.76 -7.77 2.64
CA GLU A 243 11.90 -7.06 3.58
C GLU A 243 12.38 -5.62 3.76
N ARG A 244 13.70 -5.41 3.89
CA ARG A 244 14.30 -4.07 3.99
C ARG A 244 13.97 -3.18 2.80
N PHE A 245 13.97 -3.72 1.58
CA PHE A 245 13.65 -2.93 0.39
C PHE A 245 12.15 -2.71 0.21
N GLN A 246 11.31 -3.71 0.50
CA GLN A 246 9.87 -3.66 0.27
C GLN A 246 9.11 -2.85 1.32
N ALA A 247 9.40 -3.06 2.61
CA ALA A 247 8.68 -2.44 3.71
C ALA A 247 9.60 -2.16 4.94
N GLY A 248 10.91 -2.09 4.72
CA GLY A 248 11.87 -1.98 5.79
C GLY A 248 11.81 -0.65 6.52
N PRO A 249 12.00 -0.64 7.85
CA PRO A 249 12.06 0.58 8.63
C PRO A 249 13.23 1.44 8.13
N ARG A 250 12.95 2.70 7.81
CA ARG A 250 13.98 3.68 7.50
C ARG A 250 14.69 4.12 8.79
N THR A 251 15.72 4.94 8.63
CA THR A 251 16.23 5.77 9.73
C THR A 251 15.30 6.97 9.88
N PHE A 252 14.95 7.26 11.12
CA PHE A 252 14.11 8.40 11.47
C PHE A 252 14.95 9.43 12.23
N THR A 253 14.60 10.69 12.10
CA THR A 253 15.28 11.79 12.82
C THR A 253 14.44 12.21 14.02
N GLN A 254 15.11 12.80 15.02
CA GLN A 254 14.41 13.35 16.18
C GLN A 254 13.38 14.42 15.76
N ALA A 255 13.71 15.26 14.77
CA ALA A 255 12.80 16.27 14.25
C ALA A 255 11.49 15.71 13.68
N GLU A 256 11.49 14.48 13.15
CA GLU A 256 10.26 13.82 12.67
C GLU A 256 9.37 13.39 13.83
N LEU A 257 9.95 12.96 14.95
CA LEU A 257 9.22 12.65 16.17
C LEU A 257 8.69 13.91 16.84
N ASP A 258 9.49 14.98 16.84
CA ASP A 258 9.11 16.27 17.39
C ASP A 258 7.97 16.95 16.59
N SER A 259 7.68 16.47 15.37
CA SER A 259 6.49 16.90 14.61
C SER A 259 5.17 16.39 15.22
N TYR A 260 5.23 15.47 16.17
CA TYR A 260 4.06 14.95 16.88
C TYR A 260 3.75 15.76 18.13
N SER A 261 2.51 16.22 18.25
CA SER A 261 2.04 16.90 19.47
C SER A 261 2.01 15.96 20.68
N GLN A 262 1.76 14.67 20.42
CA GLN A 262 1.72 13.65 21.46
C GLN A 262 2.16 12.29 20.90
N ILE A 263 2.87 11.52 21.73
CA ILE A 263 3.20 10.12 21.46
C ILE A 263 2.49 9.28 22.53
N ILE A 264 1.69 8.31 22.10
CA ILE A 264 0.93 7.41 22.97
C ILE A 264 1.37 5.97 22.72
N ALA A 265 1.54 5.20 23.80
CA ALA A 265 1.94 3.79 23.79
C ALA A 265 0.96 2.97 24.63
#